data_AF-A0A6J4TT95-F1
#
_entry.id   AF-A0A6J4TT95-F1
#
_cell.length_a   1.000
_cell.length_b   1.000
_cell.length_c   1.000
_cell.angle_alpha   90.00
_cell.angle_beta   90.00
_cell.angle_gamma   90.00
#
_symmetry.space_group_name_H-M   'P 1'
#
loop_
_entity.id
_entity.type
_entity.pdbx_description
1 polymer ?
#
loop_
_entity_poly.entity_id
_entity_poly.type
_entity_poly.pdbx_seq_one_letter_code
_entity_poly.pdbx_strand_id
1 'polypeptide(L)' 'MEKSTKPKHIAVAGNIGAGKTTLTEALSKHYKWIPQFEDVANNPYLMDFYEDMPRWSF' A
#
# COMPACT_ATOMS: atom_id res chain seq x y z
N MET A 1 -10.66 33.03 -8.39
CA MET A 1 -10.56 31.65 -8.91
C MET A 1 -10.00 30.78 -7.80
N GLU A 2 -10.84 29.97 -7.15
CA GLU A 2 -10.37 29.01 -6.14
C GLU A 2 -9.46 27.98 -6.79
N LYS A 3 -8.21 27.86 -6.31
CA LYS A 3 -7.35 26.73 -6.66
C LYS A 3 -7.97 25.49 -6.02
N SER A 4 -8.59 24.64 -6.83
CA SER A 4 -8.91 23.26 -6.44
C SER A 4 -7.59 22.55 -6.12
N THR A 5 -7.25 22.47 -4.84
CA THR A 5 -6.06 21.76 -4.38
C THR A 5 -6.35 20.28 -4.47
N LYS A 6 -5.73 19.60 -5.45
CA LYS A 6 -5.75 18.14 -5.51
C LYS A 6 -5.36 17.56 -4.14
N PRO A 7 -6.02 16.50 -3.67
CA PRO A 7 -5.66 15.87 -2.41
C PRO A 7 -4.21 15.39 -2.47
N LYS A 8 -3.44 15.74 -1.43
CA LYS A 8 -2.06 15.28 -1.28
C LYS A 8 -2.08 13.80 -0.92
N HIS A 9 -1.43 12.97 -1.74
CA HIS A 9 -1.24 11.55 -1.45
C HIS A 9 0.12 11.33 -0.80
N ILE A 10 0.16 10.46 0.20
CA ILE A 10 1.40 10.03 0.87
C ILE A 10 1.48 8.52 0.70
N ALA A 11 2.58 8.05 0.12
CA ALA A 11 2.87 6.63 -0.03
C ALA A 11 3.87 6.18 1.04
N VAL A 12 3.59 5.06 1.70
CA VAL A 12 4.47 4.44 2.70
C VAL A 12 5.09 3.19 2.07
N ALA A 13 6.40 3.20 1.84
CA ALA A 13 7.15 2.11 1.20
C ALA A 13 8.18 1.49 2.14
N GLY A 14 8.56 0.24 1.87
CA GLY A 14 9.50 -0.54 2.69
C GLY A 14 9.27 -2.05 2.59
N ASN A 15 10.18 -2.82 3.17
CA ASN A 15 10.18 -4.29 3.06
C ASN A 15 8.91 -4.94 3.66
N ILE A 16 8.64 -6.19 3.25
CA ILE A 16 7.63 -7.04 3.90
C ILE A 16 8.00 -7.19 5.38
N GLY A 17 7.03 -7.01 6.28
CA GLY A 17 7.25 -7.05 7.73
C GLY A 17 7.79 -5.77 8.36
N ALA A 18 8.05 -4.70 7.60
CA ALA A 18 8.60 -3.44 8.15
C ALA A 18 7.59 -2.57 8.94
N GLY A 19 6.34 -3.01 9.13
CA GLY A 19 5.32 -2.27 9.89
C GLY A 19 4.59 -1.16 9.11
N LYS A 20 4.62 -1.19 7.77
CA LYS A 20 3.98 -0.17 6.91
C LYS A 20 2.50 0.01 7.20
N THR A 21 1.73 -1.08 7.26
CA THR A 21 0.30 -1.06 7.57
C THR A 21 0.03 -0.39 8.91
N THR A 22 0.78 -0.78 9.94
CA THR A 22 0.69 -0.21 11.30
C THR A 22 0.99 1.29 11.31
N LEU A 23 2.02 1.74 10.57
CA LEU A 23 2.35 3.15 10.44
C LEU A 23 1.23 3.92 9.71
N THR A 24 0.72 3.38 8.60
CA THR A 24 -0.39 3.98 7.85
C THR A 24 -1.65 4.13 8.71
N GLU A 25 -2.00 3.13 9.52
CA GLU A 25 -3.11 3.20 10.47
C GLU A 25 -2.89 4.29 11.52
N ALA A 26 -1.69 4.35 12.12
CA ALA A 26 -1.35 5.36 13.14
C ALA A 26 -1.43 6.78 12.59
N LEU A 27 -0.86 7.03 11.39
CA LEU A 27 -0.91 8.32 10.72
C LEU A 27 -2.34 8.70 10.33
N SER A 28 -3.10 7.75 9.78
CA SER A 28 -4.48 7.99 9.37
C SER A 28 -5.37 8.33 10.55
N LYS A 29 -5.20 7.63 11.68
CA LYS A 29 -5.90 7.95 12.94
C LYS A 29 -5.53 9.33 13.47
N HIS A 30 -4.23 9.67 13.47
CA HIS A 30 -3.75 10.94 14.02
C HIS A 30 -4.21 12.15 13.20
N TYR A 31 -4.07 12.09 11.88
CA TYR A 31 -4.39 13.20 10.97
C TYR A 31 -5.81 13.15 10.39
N LYS A 32 -6.59 12.12 10.74
CA LYS A 32 -7.93 11.85 10.18
C LYS A 32 -7.90 11.72 8.65
N TRP A 33 -6.87 11.04 8.14
CA TRP A 33 -6.76 10.73 6.72
C TRP A 33 -7.47 9.43 6.38
N ILE A 34 -7.76 9.26 5.09
CA ILE A 34 -8.34 8.03 4.55
C ILE A 34 -7.18 7.09 4.19
N PRO A 35 -6.98 5.98 4.92
CA PRO A 35 -5.96 5.00 4.57
C PRO A 35 -6.35 4.26 3.29
N GLN A 36 -5.34 3.85 2.53
CA GLN A 36 -5.47 2.94 1.40
C GLN A 36 -4.45 1.80 1.61
N PHE A 37 -4.89 0.56 1.47
CA PHE A 37 -4.05 -0.63 1.71
C PHE A 37 -3.95 -1.48 0.45
N GLU A 38 -2.88 -2.28 0.37
CA GLU A 38 -2.68 -3.24 -0.70
C GLU A 38 -3.68 -4.41 -0.59
N ASP A 39 -4.26 -4.83 -1.72
CA ASP A 39 -5.08 -6.04 -1.76
C ASP A 39 -4.19 -7.27 -1.95
N VAL A 40 -3.82 -7.88 -0.82
CA VAL A 40 -3.01 -9.10 -0.80
C VAL A 40 -3.88 -10.35 -0.97
N ALA A 41 -5.11 -10.33 -0.46
CA ALA A 41 -5.97 -11.51 -0.37
C ALA A 41 -6.57 -11.91 -1.72
N ASN A 42 -6.87 -10.94 -2.58
CA ASN A 42 -7.46 -11.20 -3.89
C ASN A 42 -6.46 -11.07 -5.04
N ASN A 43 -5.15 -11.07 -4.75
CA ASN A 43 -4.14 -11.00 -5.81
C ASN A 43 -3.98 -12.37 -6.49
N PRO A 44 -4.44 -12.53 -7.76
CA PRO A 44 -4.46 -13.83 -8.41
C PRO A 44 -3.06 -14.34 -8.80
N TYR A 45 -2.04 -13.47 -8.76
CA TYR A 45 -0.66 -13.80 -9.17
C TYR A 45 0.27 -14.04 -7.99
N LEU A 46 -0.15 -13.68 -6.77
CA LEU A 46 0.75 -13.70 -5.62
C LEU A 46 1.17 -15.13 -5.24
N MET A 47 0.23 -16.07 -5.31
CA MET A 47 0.51 -17.49 -5.06
C MET A 47 1.48 -18.03 -6.10
N ASP A 48 1.18 -17.88 -7.38
CA ASP A 48 2.03 -18.32 -8.49
C ASP A 48 3.45 -17.73 -8.35
N PHE A 49 3.56 -16.45 -8.01
CA PHE A 49 4.83 -15.77 -7.79
C PHE A 49 5.65 -16.40 -6.65
N TYR A 50 5.03 -16.72 -5.51
CA TYR A 50 5.74 -17.38 -4.41
C TYR A 50 6.07 -18.85 -4.69
N GLU A 51 5.37 -19.51 -5.62
CA GLU A 51 5.66 -20.87 -6.05
C GLU A 51 6.87 -20.95 -7.02
N ASP A 52 7.00 -20.01 -7.97
CA ASP A 52 8.13 -19.97 -8.91
C ASP A 52 8.50 -18.52 -9.30
N MET A 53 9.25 -17.85 -8.41
CA MET A 53 9.61 -16.45 -8.59
C MET A 53 10.34 -16.19 -9.93
N PRO A 54 11.35 -16.98 -10.37
CA PRO A 54 12.01 -16.76 -11.66
C PRO A 54 11.07 -16.80 -12.86
N ARG A 55 10.09 -17.70 -12.86
CA ARG A 55 9.10 -17.81 -13.94
C ARG A 55 8.10 -16.65 -13.95
N TRP A 56 7.72 -16.17 -12.77
CA TRP A 56 6.61 -15.21 -12.58
C TRP A 56 7.06 -13.77 -12.27
N SER A 57 8.36 -13.45 -12.37
CA SER A 57 8.95 -12.12 -12.08
C SER A 57 9.18 -11.24 -13.31
N PHE A 58 8.47 -11.53 -14.41
CA PHE A 58 8.59 -10.84 -15.71
C PHE A 58 8.48 -9.31 -15.65
#